data_AF-C7LYV3-F1
#
_entry.id   AF-C7LYV3-F1
#
_cell.length_a   1.000
_cell.length_b   1.000
_cell.length_c   1.000
_cell.angle_alpha   90.00
_cell.angle_beta   90.00
_cell.angle_gamma   90.00
#
_symmetry.space_group_name_H-M   'P 1'
#
loop_
_entity.id
_entity.type
_entity.pdbx_description
1 polymer ?
#
loop_
_entity_poly.entity_id
_entity_poly.type
_entity_poly.pdbx_seq_one_letter_code
_entity_poly.pdbx_strand_id
1 'polypeptide(L)'
;MSDGGEFILTCFVCGEQGSYRSLHAHLVDAHPELVVIESGPRPSYALRCPVCGEAYRQAIKRGRADRDFVAAFERDVRVVGMDIMLQHVIGEHPDAVGVDLDALATDADEPEE
;
A
#
# COMPACT_ATOMS: atom_id res chain seq x y z
N MET A 1 -22.96 -16.58 -0.58
CA MET A 1 -22.06 -15.48 -0.17
C MET A 1 -20.88 -15.63 -1.09
N SER A 2 -20.72 -14.70 -2.03
CA SER A 2 -19.77 -14.83 -3.13
C SER A 2 -18.38 -15.09 -2.59
N ASP A 3 -17.80 -16.20 -3.01
CA ASP A 3 -16.37 -16.48 -2.90
C ASP A 3 -15.70 -15.43 -3.81
N GLY A 4 -15.47 -14.24 -3.26
CA GLY A 4 -14.80 -13.17 -3.96
C GLY A 4 -13.37 -13.63 -4.14
N GLY A 5 -13.01 -14.00 -5.37
CA GLY A 5 -11.67 -14.49 -5.74
C GLY A 5 -10.61 -13.61 -5.10
N GLU A 6 -10.04 -14.11 -4.00
CA GLU A 6 -9.10 -13.35 -3.19
C GLU A 6 -7.73 -13.60 -3.82
N PHE A 7 -7.29 -12.67 -4.68
CA PHE A 7 -5.96 -12.74 -5.27
C PHE A 7 -4.91 -12.70 -4.14
N ILE A 8 -4.06 -13.73 -4.13
CA ILE A 8 -2.92 -13.78 -3.22
C ILE A 8 -1.84 -12.86 -3.77
N LEU A 9 -1.46 -11.88 -2.96
CA LEU A 9 -0.40 -10.93 -3.22
C LEU A 9 0.83 -11.30 -2.39
N THR A 10 2.00 -10.98 -2.91
CA THR A 10 3.28 -11.15 -2.23
C THR A 10 3.78 -9.80 -1.71
N CYS A 11 4.28 -9.79 -0.47
CA CYS A 11 4.93 -8.62 0.11
C CYS A 11 6.24 -8.32 -0.62
N PHE A 12 6.32 -7.14 -1.24
CA PHE A 12 7.51 -6.67 -1.95
C PHE A 12 8.72 -6.36 -1.03
N VAL A 13 8.55 -6.45 0.30
CA VAL A 13 9.63 -6.21 1.28
C VAL A 13 10.21 -7.50 1.83
N CYS A 14 9.36 -8.43 2.26
CA CYS A 14 9.77 -9.64 2.98
C CYS A 14 9.31 -10.96 2.34
N GLY A 15 8.45 -10.91 1.32
CA GLY A 15 7.94 -12.08 0.62
C GLY A 15 6.74 -12.78 1.26
N GLU A 16 6.16 -12.25 2.35
CA GLU A 16 4.93 -12.79 2.96
C GLU A 16 3.77 -12.79 1.95
N GLN A 17 2.98 -13.86 1.92
CA GLN A 17 1.86 -13.99 0.98
C GLN A 17 0.53 -13.83 1.70
N GLY A 18 -0.41 -13.14 1.08
CA GLY A 18 -1.77 -13.03 1.62
C GLY A 18 -2.68 -12.22 0.74
N SER A 19 -3.94 -12.13 1.13
CA SER A 19 -4.90 -11.26 0.46
C SER A 19 -4.53 -9.79 0.58
N TYR A 20 -5.10 -8.94 -0.29
CA TYR A 20 -4.92 -7.48 -0.19
C TYR A 20 -5.07 -6.95 1.24
N ARG A 21 -6.14 -7.35 1.92
CA ARG A 21 -6.41 -6.92 3.30
C ARG A 21 -5.36 -7.43 4.29
N SER A 22 -4.97 -8.69 4.18
CA SER A 22 -3.98 -9.30 5.07
C SER A 22 -2.59 -8.71 4.84
N LEU A 23 -2.23 -8.50 3.58
CA LEU A 23 -0.97 -7.90 3.17
C LEU A 23 -0.88 -6.43 3.60
N HIS A 24 -1.96 -5.67 3.43
CA HIS A 24 -2.04 -4.29 3.90
C HIS A 24 -1.84 -4.18 5.42
N ALA A 25 -2.51 -5.04 6.19
CA ALA A 25 -2.31 -5.10 7.64
C ALA A 25 -0.86 -5.50 8.00
N HIS A 26 -0.31 -6.50 7.31
CA HIS A 26 1.08 -6.92 7.46
C HIS A 26 2.06 -5.76 7.20
N LEU A 27 1.90 -4.98 6.13
CA LEU A 27 2.77 -3.84 5.83
C LEU A 27 2.73 -2.78 6.93
N VAL A 28 1.55 -2.49 7.48
CA VAL A 28 1.38 -1.50 8.56
C VAL A 28 2.08 -1.95 9.85
N ASP A 29 1.99 -3.24 10.21
CA ASP A 29 2.53 -3.76 11.47
C ASP A 29 4.00 -4.19 11.37
N ALA A 30 4.42 -4.82 10.26
CA ALA A 30 5.77 -5.38 10.07
C ALA A 30 6.77 -4.42 9.40
N HIS A 31 6.28 -3.47 8.58
CA HIS A 31 7.12 -2.52 7.84
C HIS A 31 6.75 -1.05 8.07
N PRO A 32 6.48 -0.61 9.33
CA PRO A 32 6.05 0.75 9.62
C PRO A 32 7.06 1.83 9.17
N GLU A 33 8.33 1.46 8.96
CA GLU A 33 9.41 2.33 8.50
C GLU A 33 9.25 2.87 7.08
N LEU A 34 8.42 2.25 6.24
CA LEU A 34 8.19 2.71 4.86
C LEU A 34 7.45 4.04 4.80
N VAL A 35 6.72 4.39 5.86
CA VAL A 35 6.00 5.66 5.98
C VAL A 35 6.68 6.51 7.04
N VAL A 36 7.35 7.57 6.57
CA VAL A 36 8.05 8.54 7.42
C VAL A 36 7.09 9.69 7.73
N ILE A 37 6.77 9.87 9.00
CA ILE A 37 5.92 10.97 9.47
C ILE A 37 6.81 12.11 9.99
N GLU A 38 6.70 13.27 9.36
CA GLU A 38 7.42 14.47 9.74
C GLU A 38 6.55 15.34 10.65
N SER A 39 6.86 15.30 11.95
CA SER A 39 6.23 16.14 12.96
C SER A 39 6.84 17.54 12.95
N GLY A 40 6.24 18.46 12.20
CA GLY A 40 6.69 19.85 12.09
C GLY A 40 5.54 20.85 12.24
N PRO A 41 5.81 22.16 12.09
CA PRO A 41 4.76 23.18 12.04
C PRO A 41 3.72 22.91 10.94
N ARG A 42 4.11 22.17 9.90
CA ARG A 42 3.23 21.61 8.88
C ARG A 42 3.47 20.10 8.85
N PRO A 43 2.70 19.30 9.60
CA PRO A 43 2.89 17.86 9.61
C PRO A 43 2.65 17.28 8.22
N SER A 44 3.53 16.40 7.80
CA SER A 44 3.43 15.68 6.53
C SER A 44 3.85 14.24 6.73
N TYR A 45 3.44 13.38 5.81
CA TYR A 45 4.01 12.05 5.70
C TYR A 45 4.61 11.87 4.31
N ALA A 46 5.66 11.08 4.26
CA ALA A 46 6.37 10.72 3.05
C ALA A 46 6.53 9.21 3.00
N LEU A 47 6.45 8.66 1.80
CA LEU A 47 6.69 7.25 1.53
C LEU A 47 7.52 7.13 0.26
N ARG A 48 8.36 6.10 0.21
CA ARG A 48 9.22 5.84 -0.94
C ARG A 48 8.98 4.42 -1.42
N CYS A 49 8.60 4.28 -2.69
CA CYS A 49 8.45 2.96 -3.30
C CYS A 49 9.82 2.25 -3.30
N PRO A 50 9.94 1.06 -2.72
CA PRO A 50 11.21 0.33 -2.73
C PRO A 50 11.54 -0.29 -4.10
N VAL A 51 10.56 -0.37 -5.01
CA VAL A 51 10.71 -0.95 -6.35
C VAL A 51 11.29 0.07 -7.33
N CYS A 52 10.63 1.21 -7.52
CA CYS A 52 11.07 2.26 -8.46
C CYS A 52 11.80 3.44 -7.81
N GLY A 53 11.73 3.56 -6.49
CA GLY A 53 12.33 4.67 -5.75
C GLY A 53 11.52 5.97 -5.76
N GLU A 54 10.32 5.99 -6.36
CA GLU A 54 9.44 7.16 -6.38
C GLU A 54 9.08 7.59 -4.96
N ALA A 55 9.12 8.90 -4.73
CA ALA A 55 8.80 9.50 -3.43
C ALA A 55 7.46 10.21 -3.51
N TYR A 56 6.53 9.79 -2.65
CA TYR A 56 5.25 10.45 -2.46
C TYR A 56 5.26 11.20 -1.13
N ARG A 57 4.81 12.45 -1.14
CA ARG A 57 4.72 13.30 0.05
C ARG A 57 3.38 14.01 0.10
N GLN A 58 2.69 13.90 1.23
CA GLN A 58 1.40 14.56 1.43
C GLN A 58 1.35 15.30 2.77
N ALA A 59 0.82 16.52 2.72
CA ALA A 59 0.57 17.31 3.91
C ALA A 59 -0.66 16.78 4.66
N ILE A 60 -0.52 16.62 5.98
CA ILE A 60 -1.64 16.25 6.85
C ILE A 60 -2.47 17.53 7.07
N LYS A 61 -3.68 17.58 6.48
CA LYS A 61 -4.54 18.77 6.55
C LYS A 61 -4.87 19.10 8.01
N ARG A 62 -4.50 20.32 8.41
CA ARG A 62 -4.68 20.93 9.74
C ARG A 62 -6.18 21.05 10.10
N GLY A 63 -6.78 20.00 10.63
CA GLY A 63 -8.05 20.08 11.36
C GLY A 63 -7.87 20.12 12.88
N ARG A 64 -6.80 19.49 13.40
CA ARG A 64 -6.62 19.24 14.83
C ARG A 64 -5.14 19.01 15.19
N ALA A 65 -4.26 19.91 14.75
CA ALA A 65 -2.82 19.76 14.93
C ALA A 65 -2.36 20.19 16.35
N ASP A 66 -2.67 19.36 17.35
CA ASP A 66 -1.93 19.32 18.61
C ASP A 66 -0.81 18.28 18.50
N ARG A 67 0.30 18.43 19.24
CA ARG A 67 1.41 17.45 19.18
C ARG A 67 0.96 16.04 19.55
N ASP A 68 -0.02 15.92 20.44
CA ASP A 68 -0.68 14.67 20.80
C ASP A 68 -1.47 14.03 19.64
N PHE A 69 -1.91 14.82 18.65
CA PHE A 69 -2.60 14.29 17.48
C PHE A 69 -1.65 13.48 16.60
N VAL A 70 -0.42 13.93 16.37
CA VAL A 70 0.48 13.16 15.49
C VAL A 70 0.86 11.83 16.12
N ALA A 71 1.07 11.78 17.43
CA ALA A 71 1.31 10.53 18.16
C ALA A 71 0.07 9.61 18.16
N ALA A 72 -1.13 10.16 18.34
CA ALA A 72 -2.36 9.38 18.36
C ALA A 72 -2.77 8.87 16.96
N PHE A 73 -2.43 9.58 15.88
CA PHE A 73 -2.83 9.27 14.52
C PHE A 73 -1.68 8.68 13.66
N GLU A 74 -0.51 8.41 14.24
CA GLU A 74 0.62 7.80 13.53
C GLU A 74 0.22 6.47 12.86
N ARG A 75 -0.55 5.63 13.56
CA ARG A 75 -1.05 4.37 13.00
C ARG A 75 -2.00 4.62 11.82
N ASP A 76 -2.95 5.55 11.95
CA ASP A 76 -3.90 5.87 10.88
C ASP A 76 -3.20 6.42 9.63
N VAL A 77 -2.18 7.26 9.81
CA VAL A 77 -1.35 7.77 8.72
C VAL A 77 -0.60 6.63 8.02
N ARG A 78 -0.04 5.67 8.77
CA ARG A 78 0.59 4.48 8.19
C ARG A 78 -0.42 3.63 7.43
N VAL A 79 -1.62 3.41 7.97
CA VAL A 79 -2.68 2.65 7.29
C VAL A 79 -3.00 3.27 5.93
N VAL A 80 -3.21 4.58 5.87
CA VAL A 80 -3.49 5.29 4.60
C VAL A 80 -2.27 5.29 3.68
N GLY A 81 -1.08 5.58 4.20
CA GLY A 81 0.15 5.58 3.40
C GLY A 81 0.47 4.23 2.79
N MET A 82 0.25 3.14 3.53
CA MET A 82 0.45 1.78 3.03
C MET A 82 -0.58 1.38 1.98
N ASP A 83 -1.82 1.87 2.08
CA ASP A 83 -2.86 1.64 1.06
C ASP A 83 -2.44 2.28 -0.28
N ILE A 84 -1.96 3.53 -0.22
CA ILE A 84 -1.43 4.24 -1.39
C ILE A 84 -0.23 3.50 -1.99
N MET A 85 0.73 3.06 -1.16
CA MET A 85 1.90 2.34 -1.64
C MET A 85 1.50 1.02 -2.30
N LEU A 86 0.61 0.26 -1.68
CA LEU A 86 0.16 -1.02 -2.21
C LEU A 86 -0.56 -0.85 -3.55
N GLN A 87 -1.43 0.15 -3.67
CA GLN A 87 -2.09 0.48 -4.94
C GLN A 87 -1.10 0.87 -6.04
N HIS A 88 -0.09 1.68 -5.71
CA HIS A 88 0.97 2.04 -6.65
C HIS A 88 1.75 0.82 -7.12
N VAL A 89 2.18 -0.07 -6.20
CA VAL A 89 2.93 -1.27 -6.56
C VAL A 89 2.06 -2.24 -7.38
N ILE A 90 0.79 -2.44 -7.05
CA ILE A 90 -0.11 -3.28 -7.86
C ILE A 90 -0.30 -2.70 -9.27
N GLY A 91 -0.44 -1.37 -9.38
CA GLY A 91 -0.69 -0.71 -10.66
C GLY A 91 0.54 -0.55 -11.56
N GLU A 92 1.71 -0.31 -10.97
CA GLU A 92 2.94 0.01 -11.73
C GLU A 92 4.00 -1.10 -11.68
N HIS A 93 3.92 -2.00 -10.70
CA HIS A 93 4.88 -3.08 -10.45
C HIS A 93 4.19 -4.41 -10.12
N PRO A 94 3.28 -4.90 -10.98
CA PRO A 94 2.49 -6.08 -10.69
C PRO A 94 3.37 -7.32 -10.42
N ASP A 95 4.48 -7.48 -11.13
CA ASP A 95 5.46 -8.57 -10.92
C ASP A 95 6.04 -8.58 -9.50
N ALA A 96 6.21 -7.40 -8.89
CA ALA A 96 6.79 -7.27 -7.54
C ALA A 96 5.86 -7.79 -6.44
N VAL A 97 4.56 -7.90 -6.72
CA VAL A 97 3.54 -8.46 -5.81
C VAL A 97 3.06 -9.84 -6.27
N GLY A 98 3.72 -10.44 -7.26
CA GLY A 98 3.32 -11.74 -7.81
C GLY A 98 1.99 -11.70 -8.56
N VAL A 99 1.56 -10.52 -9.01
CA VAL A 99 0.41 -10.37 -9.90
C VAL A 99 0.94 -10.36 -11.33
N ASP A 100 0.47 -11.32 -12.11
CA ASP A 100 0.72 -11.32 -13.55
C ASP A 100 -0.53 -10.74 -14.23
N LEU A 101 -0.49 -9.44 -14.55
CA LEU A 101 -1.63 -8.76 -15.18
C LEU A 101 -1.89 -9.30 -16.60
N ASP A 102 -0.86 -9.82 -17.27
CA ASP A 102 -0.96 -10.45 -18.59
C ASP A 102 -1.67 -11.82 -18.52
N ALA A 103 -1.46 -12.60 -17.44
CA ALA A 103 -2.17 -13.84 -17.18
C ALA A 103 -3.68 -13.64 -16.94
N LEU A 104 -4.09 -12.52 -16.33
CA LEU A 104 -5.52 -12.20 -16.12
C LEU A 104 -6.21 -11.67 -17.39
N ALA A 105 -5.43 -11.13 -18.34
CA ALA A 105 -5.96 -10.67 -19.63
C ALA A 105 -6.17 -11.80 -20.64
N THR A 106 -5.53 -12.96 -20.44
CA THR A 106 -5.57 -14.10 -21.38
C THR A 106 -6.79 -15.01 -21.20
N ASP A 107 -7.52 -14.93 -20.09
CA ASP A 107 -8.78 -15.65 -19.88
C ASP A 107 -10.02 -14.97 -20.54
N ALA A 108 -9.84 -13.85 -21.25
CA ALA A 108 -10.94 -13.10 -21.87
C ALA A 108 -11.15 -13.39 -23.38
N ASP A 109 -10.43 -14.34 -23.97
CA ASP A 109 -10.52 -14.67 -25.39
C ASP A 109 -10.70 -16.18 -25.61
N GLU A 110 -11.92 -16.69 -25.33
CA GLU A 110 -12.44 -17.80 -26.14
C GLU A 110 -13.27 -17.18 -27.26
N PRO A 111 -12.79 -17.17 -28.52
CA PRO A 111 -13.68 -16.96 -29.65
C PRO A 111 -14.60 -18.18 -29.75
N GLU A 112 -15.89 -17.99 -29.43
CA GLU A 112 -16.93 -18.97 -29.75
C GLU A 112 -16.98 -19.14 -31.28
N GLU A 113 -16.56 -20.31 -31.80
CA GLU A 113 -16.68 -20.70 -33.22
C GLU A 113 -18.10 -21.17 -33.58
#